data_AF-A0A955QFH5-F1
#
_entry.id   AF-A0A955QFH5-F1
#
_cell.length_a   1.000
_cell.length_b   1.000
_cell.length_c   1.000
_cell.angle_alpha   90.00
_cell.angle_beta   90.00
_cell.angle_gamma   90.00
#
_symmetry.space_group_name_H-M   'P 1'
#
loop_
_entity.id
_entity.type
_entity.pdbx_description
1 polymer ?
#
loop_
_entity_poly.entity_id
_entity_poly.type
_entity_poly.pdbx_seq_one_letter_code
_entity_poly.pdbx_strand_id
1 'polypeptide(L)'
;LGAQHSFPLDSIFQFVSPKTLQETLTQATLATPFFTTRWRWNISRALALLRFQHGKRIPIHVQRMRAEDLLAAAFPMATACQDNHVGNIQVPDHPLVQETLRDCLTDAMDMDGLRRVLEQIDAQGIQVRAIESPVPSSFAHEILNANPYAFLDDAPLEERRARAVNLRRSLPNAFDGKIGTLDVA
;
A
#
# COMPACT_ATOMS: atom_id res chain seq x y z
N LEU A 1 -6.51 16.37 -16.83
CA LEU A 1 -5.18 15.79 -17.11
C LEU A 1 -4.96 15.93 -18.61
N GLY A 2 -3.98 16.74 -19.04
CA GLY A 2 -3.74 17.00 -20.47
C GLY A 2 -3.11 15.80 -21.18
N ALA A 3 -3.20 15.77 -22.51
CA ALA A 3 -2.70 14.70 -23.39
C ALA A 3 -1.19 14.39 -23.28
N GLN A 4 -0.42 15.19 -22.53
CA GLN A 4 1.01 14.96 -22.29
C GLN A 4 1.30 14.00 -21.11
N HIS A 5 0.28 13.62 -20.34
CA HIS A 5 0.39 12.66 -19.24
C HIS A 5 -0.47 11.40 -19.43
N SER A 6 -1.11 11.21 -20.60
CA SER A 6 -1.89 10.02 -20.88
C SER A 6 -1.01 8.91 -21.46
N PHE A 7 -0.78 7.86 -20.69
CA PHE A 7 -0.24 6.60 -21.18
C PHE A 7 -1.39 5.65 -21.54
N PRO A 8 -1.18 4.69 -22.47
CA PRO A 8 -2.18 3.67 -22.77
C PRO A 8 -2.58 2.90 -21.51
N LEU A 9 -3.87 2.72 -21.24
CA LEU A 9 -4.31 2.08 -19.99
C LEU A 9 -3.78 0.65 -19.85
N ASP A 10 -3.67 -0.10 -20.94
CA ASP A 10 -3.13 -1.46 -20.92
C ASP A 10 -1.65 -1.51 -20.50
N SER A 11 -0.90 -0.41 -20.64
CA SER A 11 0.51 -0.35 -20.24
C SER A 11 0.71 -0.39 -18.73
N ILE A 12 -0.32 -0.07 -17.93
CA ILE A 12 -0.28 -0.09 -16.46
C ILE A 12 0.13 -1.46 -15.94
N PHE A 13 -0.37 -2.53 -16.57
CA PHE A 13 -0.11 -3.90 -16.14
C PHE A 13 1.36 -4.30 -16.29
N GLN A 14 2.13 -3.56 -17.09
CA GLN A 14 3.56 -3.82 -17.34
C GLN A 14 4.48 -2.94 -16.48
N PHE A 15 3.95 -2.01 -15.69
CA PHE A 15 4.76 -1.10 -14.86
C PHE A 15 5.46 -1.81 -13.71
N VAL A 16 4.95 -2.96 -13.27
CA VAL A 16 5.57 -3.79 -12.24
C VAL A 16 5.86 -5.17 -12.82
N SER A 17 7.15 -5.48 -12.97
CA SER A 17 7.59 -6.80 -13.40
C SER A 17 7.86 -7.71 -12.20
N PRO A 18 7.62 -9.03 -12.31
CA PRO A 18 8.06 -9.99 -11.30
C PRO A 18 9.54 -9.86 -10.94
N LYS A 19 10.39 -9.49 -11.90
CA LYS A 19 11.85 -9.39 -11.73
C LYS A 19 12.25 -8.25 -10.79
N THR A 20 11.57 -7.11 -10.89
CA THR A 20 11.87 -5.91 -10.08
C THR A 20 10.94 -5.76 -8.87
N LEU A 21 9.97 -6.66 -8.71
CA LEU A 21 8.91 -6.58 -7.70
C LEU A 21 9.46 -6.26 -6.30
N GLN A 22 10.47 -7.00 -5.84
CA GLN A 22 10.98 -6.84 -4.48
C GLN A 22 11.60 -5.46 -4.26
N GLU A 23 12.39 -4.97 -5.23
CA GLU A 23 13.02 -3.65 -5.14
C GLU A 23 11.96 -2.54 -5.16
N THR A 24 11.02 -2.62 -6.12
CA THR A 24 9.92 -1.66 -6.24
C THR A 24 9.04 -1.63 -4.99
N LEU A 25 8.67 -2.81 -4.48
CA LEU A 25 7.81 -2.93 -3.30
C LEU A 25 8.53 -2.49 -2.03
N THR A 26 9.84 -2.71 -1.93
CA THR A 26 10.66 -2.18 -0.84
C THR A 26 10.60 -0.65 -0.81
N GLN A 27 10.84 0.01 -1.96
CA GLN A 27 10.76 1.47 -2.04
C GLN A 27 9.36 2.00 -1.71
N ALA A 28 8.32 1.36 -2.27
CA ALA A 28 6.94 1.74 -1.99
C ALA A 28 6.58 1.57 -0.51
N THR A 29 7.05 0.50 0.13
CA THR A 29 6.79 0.21 1.55
C THR A 29 7.36 1.29 2.47
N LEU A 30 8.54 1.84 2.16
CA LEU A 30 9.13 2.91 2.97
C LEU A 30 8.26 4.18 2.99
N ALA A 31 7.49 4.41 1.93
CA ALA A 31 6.58 5.55 1.85
C ALA A 31 5.23 5.33 2.54
N THR A 32 4.96 4.12 3.03
CA THR A 32 3.66 3.77 3.61
C THR A 32 3.62 3.93 5.13
N PRO A 33 2.45 4.30 5.68
CA PRO A 33 2.27 4.49 7.13
C PRO A 33 2.30 3.19 7.95
N PHE A 34 2.08 2.02 7.33
CA PHE A 34 2.16 0.76 8.09
C PHE A 34 3.61 0.36 8.40
N PHE A 35 4.61 0.81 7.63
CA PHE A 35 6.03 0.54 7.89
C PHE A 35 6.44 1.02 9.29
N THR A 36 6.09 2.26 9.66
CA THR A 36 6.38 2.83 10.99
C THR A 36 5.68 2.07 12.11
N THR A 37 4.47 1.55 11.84
CA THR A 37 3.73 0.71 12.78
C THR A 37 4.44 -0.62 13.02
N ARG A 38 4.88 -1.29 11.95
CA ARG A 38 5.62 -2.56 12.01
C ARG A 38 6.99 -2.37 12.66
N TRP A 39 7.70 -1.28 12.34
CA TRP A 39 8.94 -0.88 13.01
C TRP A 39 8.77 -0.87 14.53
N ARG A 40 7.76 -0.15 15.03
CA ARG A 40 7.49 -0.06 16.47
C ARG A 40 7.19 -1.42 17.10
N TRP A 41 6.51 -2.32 16.40
CA TRP A 41 6.26 -3.68 16.87
C TRP A 41 7.57 -4.47 16.97
N ASN A 42 8.41 -4.42 15.94
CA ASN A 42 9.66 -5.16 15.88
C ASN A 42 10.68 -4.70 16.91
N ILE A 43 10.88 -3.39 17.08
CA ILE A 43 11.76 -2.89 18.14
C ILE A 43 11.23 -3.20 19.55
N SER A 44 9.90 -3.31 19.71
CA SER A 44 9.29 -3.70 20.98
C SER A 44 9.50 -5.20 21.25
N ARG A 45 9.38 -6.05 20.21
CA ARG A 45 9.66 -7.50 20.29
C ARG A 45 11.15 -7.76 20.56
N ALA A 46 12.03 -6.99 19.93
CA ALA A 46 13.47 -7.07 20.12
C ALA A 46 13.96 -6.47 21.46
N LEU A 47 13.06 -5.94 22.29
CA LEU A 47 13.37 -5.26 23.55
C LEU A 47 14.27 -4.02 23.40
N ALA A 48 14.38 -3.48 22.19
CA ALA A 48 15.09 -2.23 21.91
C ALA A 48 14.32 -0.99 22.41
N LEU A 49 12.99 -1.12 22.54
CA LEU A 49 12.13 -0.08 23.10
C LEU A 49 11.76 -0.39 24.56
N LEU A 50 12.14 0.51 25.47
CA LEU A 50 11.75 0.40 26.88
C LEU A 50 10.24 0.58 27.03
N ARG A 51 9.59 -0.40 27.69
CA ARG A 51 8.15 -0.36 28.02
C ARG A 51 7.87 0.11 29.45
N PHE A 52 8.87 0.00 30.31
CA PHE A 52 8.83 0.39 31.72
C PHE A 52 10.11 1.13 32.09
N GLN A 53 9.99 2.12 32.97
CA GLN A 53 11.11 2.86 33.53
C GLN A 53 10.80 3.19 34.99
N HIS A 54 11.74 2.93 35.91
CA HIS A 54 11.55 3.13 37.35
C HIS A 54 10.26 2.49 37.90
N GLY A 55 9.95 1.25 37.47
CA GLY A 55 8.76 0.52 37.90
C GLY A 55 7.43 1.04 37.34
N LYS A 56 7.43 2.08 36.52
CA LYS A 56 6.23 2.65 35.89
C LYS A 56 6.17 2.33 34.40
N ARG A 57 4.97 2.10 33.89
CA ARG A 57 4.72 1.91 32.46
C ARG A 57 4.96 3.23 31.72
N ILE A 58 5.69 3.18 30.61
CA ILE A 58 5.94 4.34 29.77
C ILE A 58 4.68 4.64 28.93
N PRO A 59 4.18 5.88 28.88
CA PRO A 59 3.04 6.25 28.04
C PRO A 59 3.26 5.95 26.56
N ILE A 60 2.17 5.63 25.84
CA ILE A 60 2.26 5.19 24.43
C ILE A 60 2.82 6.27 23.49
N HIS A 61 2.54 7.55 23.74
CA HIS A 61 3.07 8.65 22.95
C HIS A 61 4.59 8.78 23.09
N VAL A 62 5.14 8.58 24.31
CA VAL A 62 6.59 8.55 24.54
C VAL A 62 7.23 7.34 23.85
N GLN A 63 6.56 6.18 23.87
CA GLN A 63 7.02 5.01 23.14
C GLN A 63 7.05 5.23 21.62
N ARG A 64 6.08 5.96 21.06
CA ARG A 64 6.07 6.35 19.63
C ARG A 64 7.23 7.29 19.30
N MET A 65 7.38 8.37 20.07
CA MET A 65 8.50 9.30 19.90
C MET A 65 9.85 8.58 19.94
N ARG A 66 10.10 7.74 20.96
CA ARG A 66 11.36 6.98 21.06
C ARG A 66 11.54 5.95 19.93
N ALA A 67 10.45 5.39 19.40
CA ALA A 67 10.51 4.49 18.26
C ALA A 67 10.94 5.23 16.98
N GLU A 68 10.41 6.43 16.78
CA GLU A 68 10.76 7.33 15.69
C GLU A 68 12.20 7.83 15.80
N ASP A 69 12.65 8.21 17.00
CA ASP A 69 14.05 8.58 17.26
C ASP A 69 15.00 7.42 16.92
N LEU A 70 14.65 6.19 17.30
CA LEU A 70 15.44 5.01 16.97
C LEU A 70 15.43 4.72 15.46
N LEU A 71 14.32 4.96 14.77
CA LEU A 71 14.24 4.83 13.31
C LEU A 71 15.14 5.86 12.64
N ALA A 72 15.09 7.11 13.08
CA ALA A 72 15.95 8.18 12.55
C ALA A 72 17.45 7.88 12.78
N ALA A 73 17.80 7.23 13.88
CA ALA A 73 19.17 6.80 14.15
C ALA A 73 19.61 5.59 13.30
N ALA A 74 18.75 4.57 13.16
CA ALA A 74 19.08 3.33 12.44
C ALA A 74 18.91 3.44 10.93
N PHE A 75 17.98 4.27 10.46
CA PHE A 75 17.64 4.47 9.06
C PHE A 75 17.22 5.93 8.76
N PRO A 76 18.18 6.88 8.78
CA PRO A 76 17.88 8.31 8.60
C PRO A 76 17.11 8.63 7.31
N MET A 77 17.44 7.94 6.21
CA MET A 77 16.82 8.17 4.90
C MET A 77 15.33 7.82 4.84
N ALA A 78 14.86 6.85 5.65
CA ALA A 78 13.44 6.53 5.72
C ALA A 78 12.61 7.62 6.43
N THR A 79 13.26 8.44 7.27
CA THR A 79 12.62 9.57 7.97
C THR A 79 12.78 10.91 7.25
N ALA A 80 13.58 10.96 6.19
CA ALA A 80 13.79 12.17 5.42
C ALA A 80 12.53 12.52 4.58
N CYS A 81 12.37 13.81 4.28
CA CYS A 81 11.30 14.25 3.36
C CYS A 81 11.53 13.62 1.99
N GLN A 82 10.56 12.83 1.53
CA GLN A 82 10.64 12.05 0.30
C GLN A 82 10.76 12.95 -0.95
N ASP A 83 10.21 14.16 -0.90
CA ASP A 83 10.29 15.15 -1.98
C ASP A 83 11.71 15.70 -2.19
N ASN A 84 12.59 15.55 -1.20
CA ASN A 84 13.98 16.03 -1.25
C ASN A 84 14.97 14.95 -1.71
N HIS A 85 14.50 13.74 -2.01
CA HIS A 85 15.37 12.64 -2.42
C HIS A 85 15.25 12.34 -3.92
N VAL A 86 16.40 12.08 -4.55
CA VAL A 86 16.48 11.71 -5.98
C VAL A 86 16.98 10.28 -6.04
N GLY A 87 16.13 9.37 -6.53
CA GLY A 87 16.45 7.96 -6.71
C GLY A 87 15.99 7.06 -5.56
N ASN A 88 16.45 5.81 -5.59
CA ASN A 88 16.06 4.78 -4.63
C ASN A 88 16.76 4.97 -3.28
N ILE A 89 16.01 4.83 -2.20
CA ILE A 89 16.53 4.83 -0.84
C ILE A 89 17.35 3.56 -0.63
N GLN A 90 18.63 3.72 -0.29
CA GLN A 90 19.48 2.61 0.10
C GLN A 90 19.13 2.15 1.51
N VAL A 91 18.76 0.88 1.63
CA VAL A 91 18.44 0.26 2.92
C VAL A 91 19.74 -0.04 3.67
N PRO A 92 19.90 0.44 4.92
CA PRO A 92 21.08 0.16 5.71
C PRO A 92 21.15 -1.31 6.12
N ASP A 93 22.37 -1.83 6.28
CA ASP A 93 22.62 -3.13 6.87
C ASP A 93 22.41 -3.07 8.39
N HIS A 94 21.14 -3.13 8.81
CA HIS A 94 20.74 -3.05 10.21
C HIS A 94 19.69 -4.14 10.52
N PRO A 95 19.92 -5.03 11.50
CA PRO A 95 19.03 -6.17 11.76
C PRO A 95 17.56 -5.80 12.01
N LEU A 96 17.30 -4.74 12.79
CA LEU A 96 15.92 -4.29 13.03
C LEU A 96 15.24 -3.73 11.77
N VAL A 97 16.02 -3.13 10.86
CA VAL A 97 15.49 -2.55 9.62
C VAL A 97 15.16 -3.68 8.65
N GLN A 98 16.07 -4.62 8.47
CA GLN A 98 15.88 -5.81 7.64
C GLN A 98 14.70 -6.66 8.13
N GLU A 99 14.60 -6.90 9.45
CA GLU A 99 13.47 -7.63 10.02
C GLU A 99 12.15 -6.88 9.82
N THR A 100 12.17 -5.55 9.91
CA THR A 100 10.96 -4.76 9.67
C THR A 100 10.53 -4.79 8.20
N LEU A 101 11.47 -4.73 7.27
CA LEU A 101 11.17 -4.89 5.85
C LEU A 101 10.68 -6.32 5.55
N ARG A 102 11.29 -7.35 6.14
CA ARG A 102 10.81 -8.73 6.03
C ARG A 102 9.35 -8.84 6.51
N ASP A 103 9.07 -8.44 7.74
CA ASP A 103 7.73 -8.44 8.34
C ASP A 103 6.72 -7.66 7.46
N CYS A 104 7.11 -6.52 6.89
CA CYS A 104 6.26 -5.78 5.97
C CYS A 104 5.97 -6.56 4.67
N LEU A 105 6.99 -7.13 4.04
CA LEU A 105 6.88 -7.75 2.72
C LEU A 105 6.28 -9.17 2.76
N THR A 106 6.42 -9.89 3.88
CA THR A 106 5.98 -11.30 4.00
C THR A 106 4.85 -11.53 4.99
N ASP A 107 4.81 -10.80 6.10
CA ASP A 107 3.83 -11.06 7.17
C ASP A 107 2.65 -10.08 7.08
N ALA A 108 2.90 -8.83 6.69
CA ALA A 108 1.86 -7.84 6.41
C ALA A 108 1.31 -7.93 4.98
N MET A 109 2.18 -8.30 4.04
CA MET A 109 1.84 -8.52 2.63
C MET A 109 2.19 -9.94 2.22
N ASP A 110 1.63 -10.40 1.11
CA ASP A 110 2.03 -11.66 0.47
C ASP A 110 2.86 -11.37 -0.79
N MET A 111 4.14 -11.02 -0.62
CA MET A 111 5.04 -10.75 -1.75
C MET A 111 5.15 -11.95 -2.69
N ASP A 112 5.18 -13.17 -2.15
CA ASP A 112 5.30 -14.39 -2.97
C ASP A 112 4.00 -14.66 -3.75
N GLY A 113 2.84 -14.44 -3.14
CA GLY A 113 1.55 -14.49 -3.82
C GLY A 113 1.43 -13.46 -4.92
N LEU A 114 1.84 -12.22 -4.66
CA LEU A 114 1.87 -11.16 -5.66
C LEU A 114 2.80 -11.52 -6.82
N ARG A 115 3.99 -12.06 -6.54
CA ARG A 115 4.92 -12.56 -7.57
C ARG A 115 4.25 -13.60 -8.46
N ARG A 116 3.59 -14.61 -7.87
CA ARG A 116 2.86 -15.64 -8.62
C ARG A 116 1.77 -15.05 -9.49
N VAL A 117 1.02 -14.07 -9.01
CA VAL A 117 -0.04 -13.39 -9.80
C VAL A 117 0.57 -12.66 -10.99
N LEU A 118 1.65 -11.90 -10.79
CA LEU A 118 2.33 -11.20 -11.88
C LEU A 118 2.92 -12.17 -12.91
N GLU A 119 3.52 -13.28 -12.47
CA GLU A 119 4.02 -14.34 -13.37
C GLU A 119 2.89 -14.99 -14.18
N GLN A 120 1.71 -15.17 -13.59
CA GLN A 120 0.53 -15.69 -14.29
C GLN A 120 -0.03 -14.69 -15.31
N ILE A 121 0.05 -13.38 -15.02
CA ILE A 121 -0.31 -12.33 -15.98
C ILE A 121 0.68 -12.33 -17.15
N ASP A 122 1.98 -12.36 -16.88
CA ASP A 122 3.04 -12.40 -17.91
C ASP A 122 2.94 -13.67 -18.78
N ALA A 123 2.59 -14.81 -18.18
CA ALA A 123 2.38 -16.07 -18.88
C ALA A 123 1.02 -16.18 -19.59
N GLN A 124 0.19 -15.13 -19.57
CA GLN A 124 -1.18 -15.12 -20.11
C GLN A 124 -2.14 -16.13 -19.47
N GLY A 125 -1.79 -16.68 -18.31
CA GLY A 125 -2.68 -17.52 -17.49
C GLY A 125 -3.78 -16.70 -16.80
N ILE A 126 -3.49 -15.43 -16.48
CA ILE A 126 -4.47 -14.43 -16.04
C ILE A 126 -4.63 -13.39 -17.15
N GLN A 127 -5.85 -13.26 -17.68
CA GLN A 127 -6.17 -12.23 -18.67
C GLN A 127 -6.53 -10.92 -17.96
N VAL A 128 -5.87 -9.84 -18.37
CA VAL A 128 -6.15 -8.48 -17.92
C VAL A 128 -6.72 -7.66 -19.08
N ARG A 129 -7.67 -6.77 -18.79
CA ARG A 129 -8.28 -5.87 -19.78
C ARG A 129 -8.42 -4.47 -19.21
N ALA A 130 -7.90 -3.46 -19.90
CA ALA A 130 -8.25 -2.09 -19.57
C ALA A 130 -9.59 -1.72 -20.20
N ILE A 131 -10.48 -1.14 -19.39
CA ILE A 131 -11.79 -0.65 -19.85
C ILE A 131 -11.91 0.80 -19.41
N GLU A 132 -11.95 1.71 -20.39
CA GLU A 132 -12.28 3.11 -20.14
C GLU A 132 -13.80 3.28 -20.17
N SER A 133 -14.36 3.85 -19.10
CA SER A 133 -15.80 4.07 -18.98
C SER A 133 -16.08 5.47 -18.45
N PRO A 134 -17.07 6.20 -19.03
CA PRO A 134 -17.47 7.52 -18.53
C PRO A 134 -18.18 7.45 -17.17
N VAL A 135 -18.60 6.25 -16.75
CA VAL A 135 -19.25 6.00 -15.47
C VAL A 135 -18.54 4.87 -14.71
N PRO A 136 -18.42 4.95 -13.37
CA PRO A 136 -17.87 3.85 -12.58
C PRO A 136 -18.66 2.56 -12.76
N SER A 137 -17.96 1.42 -12.76
CA SER A 137 -18.60 0.11 -12.75
C SER A 137 -19.26 -0.17 -11.40
N SER A 138 -20.22 -1.10 -11.35
CA SER A 138 -20.82 -1.54 -10.09
C SER A 138 -19.79 -2.11 -9.11
N PHE A 139 -18.70 -2.70 -9.60
CA PHE A 139 -17.61 -3.21 -8.75
C PHE A 139 -16.74 -2.09 -8.18
N ALA A 140 -16.63 -0.95 -8.88
CA ALA A 140 -15.91 0.22 -8.37
C ALA A 140 -16.67 0.97 -7.26
N HIS A 141 -17.98 0.68 -7.08
CA HIS A 141 -18.84 1.39 -6.13
C HIS A 141 -18.30 1.35 -4.69
N GLU A 142 -17.88 0.18 -4.22
CA GLU A 142 -17.37 0.01 -2.86
C GLU A 142 -15.99 0.65 -2.67
N ILE A 143 -15.17 0.66 -3.71
CA ILE A 143 -13.85 1.31 -3.68
C ILE A 143 -14.01 2.83 -3.61
N LEU A 144 -14.93 3.41 -4.39
CA LEU A 144 -15.19 4.85 -4.41
C LEU A 144 -15.86 5.37 -3.13
N ASN A 145 -16.73 4.57 -2.52
CA ASN A 145 -17.43 4.92 -1.27
C ASN A 145 -16.79 4.32 -0.02
N ALA A 146 -15.56 3.81 -0.12
CA ALA A 146 -14.88 3.18 0.99
C ALA A 146 -14.94 4.06 2.25
N ASN A 147 -15.17 3.41 3.39
CA ASN A 147 -15.22 4.11 4.66
C ASN A 147 -13.85 4.67 5.03
N PRO A 148 -13.78 5.72 5.86
CA PRO A 148 -12.53 6.42 6.18
C PRO A 148 -11.42 5.50 6.72
N TYR A 149 -11.80 4.45 7.44
CA TYR A 149 -10.89 3.47 8.04
C TYR A 149 -10.36 2.42 7.06
N ALA A 150 -10.86 2.39 5.82
CA ALA A 150 -10.36 1.48 4.78
C ALA A 150 -9.05 1.96 4.16
N PHE A 151 -8.71 3.23 4.36
CA PHE A 151 -7.48 3.83 3.86
C PHE A 151 -6.35 3.62 4.87
N LEU A 152 -5.15 3.41 4.35
CA LEU A 152 -3.95 3.24 5.17
C LEU A 152 -3.36 4.59 5.60
N ASP A 153 -3.68 5.67 4.88
CA ASP A 153 -3.20 7.04 5.15
C ASP A 153 -4.12 7.83 6.09
N ASP A 154 -3.52 8.83 6.74
CA ASP A 154 -4.21 9.77 7.63
C ASP A 154 -4.82 10.96 6.86
N ALA A 155 -4.97 10.85 5.53
CA ALA A 155 -5.47 11.95 4.70
C ALA A 155 -6.92 12.31 5.08
N PRO A 156 -7.24 13.61 5.25
CA PRO A 156 -8.60 14.07 5.55
C PRO A 156 -9.60 13.64 4.47
N LEU A 157 -10.86 13.46 4.87
CA LEU A 157 -11.92 13.00 3.96
C LEU A 157 -12.22 14.03 2.86
N GLU A 158 -12.03 15.31 3.18
CA GLU A 158 -12.28 16.46 2.33
C GLU A 158 -11.36 16.48 1.09
N GLU A 159 -10.16 15.92 1.21
CA GLU A 159 -9.20 15.82 0.12
C GLU A 159 -9.54 14.68 -0.86
N ARG A 160 -10.44 13.75 -0.46
CA ARG A 160 -10.81 12.57 -1.24
C ARG A 160 -11.96 12.89 -2.21
N ARG A 161 -11.59 13.40 -3.38
CA ARG A 161 -12.50 13.75 -4.50
C ARG A 161 -13.38 12.58 -5.01
N ALA A 162 -13.08 11.34 -4.62
CA ALA A 162 -13.82 10.14 -5.04
C ALA A 162 -15.30 10.13 -4.59
N ARG A 163 -15.64 10.73 -3.44
CA ARG A 163 -17.04 10.81 -2.97
C ARG A 163 -17.88 11.88 -3.67
N ALA A 164 -17.26 12.77 -4.45
CA ALA A 164 -17.99 13.74 -5.28
C ALA A 164 -18.60 13.09 -6.53
N VAL A 165 -18.29 11.81 -6.78
CA VAL A 165 -18.85 11.04 -7.89
C VAL A 165 -20.26 10.60 -7.53
N ASN A 166 -21.26 11.29 -8.10
CA ASN A 166 -22.66 10.90 -7.97
C ASN A 166 -22.90 9.55 -8.66
N LEU A 167 -23.19 8.52 -7.88
CA LEU A 167 -23.51 7.20 -8.39
C LEU A 167 -25.02 7.10 -8.60
N ARG A 168 -25.43 6.52 -9.73
CA ARG A 168 -26.83 6.13 -9.91
C ARG A 168 -27.13 5.03 -8.90
N ARG A 169 -28.06 5.30 -7.98
CA ARG A 169 -28.52 4.38 -6.94
C ARG A 169 -29.22 3.13 -7.49
N SER A 170 -29.52 3.08 -8.79
CA SER A 170 -30.14 1.93 -9.45
C SER A 170 -29.18 1.31 -10.46
N LEU A 171 -28.98 0.00 -10.34
CA LEU A 171 -28.41 -0.82 -11.38
C LEU A 171 -29.32 -0.74 -12.63
N PRO A 172 -28.77 -0.72 -13.85
CA PRO A 172 -29.58 -0.86 -15.05
C PRO A 172 -30.40 -2.16 -14.97
N ASN A 173 -31.69 -2.13 -15.38
CA ASN A 173 -32.59 -3.30 -15.35
C ASN A 173 -32.02 -4.55 -16.04
N ALA A 174 -31.03 -4.39 -16.93
CA ALA A 174 -30.31 -5.47 -17.58
C ALA A 174 -29.52 -6.39 -16.62
N PHE A 175 -29.16 -5.90 -15.43
CA PHE A 175 -28.39 -6.63 -14.42
C PHE A 175 -29.25 -7.20 -13.28
N ASP A 176 -30.57 -6.96 -13.31
CA ASP A 176 -31.46 -7.47 -12.27
C ASP A 176 -31.49 -9.01 -12.30
N GLY A 177 -31.07 -9.65 -11.21
CA GLY A 177 -30.97 -11.11 -11.08
C GLY A 177 -29.81 -11.81 -11.82
N LYS A 178 -28.92 -11.08 -12.52
CA LYS A 178 -27.76 -11.65 -13.25
C LYS A 178 -26.39 -11.29 -12.67
N ILE A 179 -26.36 -10.51 -11.58
CA ILE A 179 -25.10 -10.15 -10.93
C ILE A 179 -24.50 -11.41 -10.27
N GLY A 180 -23.29 -11.78 -10.72
CA GLY A 180 -22.57 -12.95 -10.21
C GLY A 180 -22.69 -14.21 -11.07
N THR A 181 -23.44 -14.18 -12.17
CA THR A 181 -23.38 -15.26 -13.17
C THR A 181 -22.08 -15.13 -13.96
N LEU A 182 -21.21 -16.14 -13.87
CA LEU A 182 -20.04 -16.25 -14.73
C LEU A 182 -20.49 -16.46 -16.17
N ASP A 183 -19.83 -15.80 -17.13
CA ASP A 183 -20.05 -16.09 -18.55
C ASP A 183 -19.77 -17.57 -18.81
N VAL A 184 -20.65 -18.20 -19.59
CA VAL A 184 -20.48 -19.59 -19.98
C VAL A 184 -19.35 -19.63 -21.01
N ALA A 185 -18.33 -20.45 -20.74
CA ALA A 185 -17.12 -20.59 -21.56
C ALA A 185 -17.39 -20.95 -23.02
#